data_AF-C0EE57-F1
#
_entry.id   AF-C0EE57-F1
#
_cell.length_a   1.000
_cell.length_b   1.000
_cell.length_c   1.000
_cell.angle_alpha   90.00
_cell.angle_beta   90.00
_cell.angle_gamma   90.00
#
_symmetry.space_group_name_H-M   'P 1'
#
loop_
_entity.id
_entity.type
_entity.pdbx_description
1 polymer ?
#
loop_
_entity_poly.entity_id
_entity_poly.type
_entity_poly.pdbx_seq_one_letter_code
_entity_poly.pdbx_strand_id
1 'polypeptide(L)' 'MATVTKRGGTYRIRVSCGYTPDGKQIMQTMTWKPAPGMTERQIEKELER' A
#
# COMPACT_ATOMS: atom_id res chain seq x y z
N MET A 1 3.03 5.29 -8.70
CA MET A 1 2.15 4.10 -8.78
C MET A 1 2.39 3.26 -7.55
N ALA A 2 1.34 2.99 -6.77
CA ALA A 2 1.42 2.14 -5.59
C ALA A 2 1.17 0.68 -6.00
N THR A 3 1.95 -0.25 -5.46
CA THR A 3 1.72 -1.69 -5.61
C THR A 3 1.07 -2.20 -4.34
N VAL A 4 -0.15 -2.74 -4.44
CA VAL A 4 -0.88 -3.33 -3.32
C VAL A 4 -0.88 -4.85 -3.44
N THR A 5 -0.57 -5.55 -2.35
CA THR A 5 -0.57 -7.02 -2.28
C THR A 5 -1.43 -7.48 -1.10
N LYS A 6 -2.49 -8.26 -1.37
CA LYS A 6 -3.36 -8.86 -0.35
C LYS A 6 -2.73 -10.15 0.19
N ARG A 7 -2.65 -10.30 1.51
CA ARG A 7 -2.15 -11.49 2.22
C ARG A 7 -3.04 -11.81 3.41
N GLY A 8 -3.87 -12.85 3.31
CA GLY A 8 -4.62 -13.41 4.45
C GLY A 8 -5.41 -12.39 5.28
N GLY A 9 -6.01 -11.38 4.64
CA GLY A 9 -6.76 -10.32 5.31
C GLY A 9 -5.94 -9.09 5.71
N THR A 10 -4.67 -9.03 5.34
CA THR A 10 -3.82 -7.82 5.44
C THR A 10 -3.38 -7.36 4.05
N TYR A 11 -3.09 -6.07 3.91
CA TYR A 11 -2.69 -5.43 2.67
C TYR A 11 -1.30 -4.84 2.85
N ARG A 12 -0.38 -5.20 1.95
CA ARG A 12 0.92 -4.57 1.86
C ARG A 12 0.89 -3.57 0.73
N ILE A 13 1.15 -2.31 1.04
CA ILE A 13 1.17 -1.20 0.11
C ILE A 13 2.63 -0.80 -0.06
N ARG A 14 3.10 -0.72 -1.31
CA ARG A 14 4.45 -0.27 -1.63
C ARG A 14 4.39 0.90 -2.59
N VAL A 15 5.03 2.00 -2.22
CA VAL A 15 5.04 3.24 -3.01
C VAL A 15 6.47 3.61 -3.33
N SER A 16 6.73 3.93 -4.60
CA SER A 16 8.00 4.54 -5.02
C SER A 16 7.92 6.05 -4.82
N CYS A 17 8.71 6.57 -3.89
CA CYS A 17 8.75 7.99 -3.54
C CYS A 17 9.78 8.79 -4.36
N GLY A 18 10.44 8.15 -5.34
CA GLY A 18 11.45 8.78 -6.19
C GLY A 18 12.84 8.23 -5.90
N TYR A 19 13.86 9.06 -6.11
CA TYR A 19 15.26 8.68 -5.93
C TYR A 19 15.96 9.66 -4.98
N THR A 20 16.88 9.12 -4.18
CA THR A 20 17.86 9.93 -3.43
C THR A 20 18.82 10.64 -4.40
N PRO A 21 19.52 11.70 -3.94
CA PRO A 21 20.56 12.36 -4.74
C PRO A 21 21.66 11.41 -5.23
N ASP A 22 21.91 10.32 -4.50
CA ASP A 22 22.86 9.26 -4.86
C ASP A 22 22.31 8.25 -5.89
N GLY A 23 21.11 8.48 -6.43
CA GLY A 23 20.46 7.61 -7.42
C GLY A 23 19.81 6.35 -6.85
N LYS A 24 19.73 6.17 -5.52
CA LYS A 24 19.02 5.03 -4.92
C LYS A 24 17.52 5.28 -4.92
N GLN A 25 16.74 4.29 -5.38
CA GLN A 25 15.29 4.35 -5.35
C GLN A 25 14.75 4.30 -3.92
N ILE A 26 13.88 5.25 -3.58
CA ILE A 26 13.21 5.31 -2.28
C ILE A 26 11.88 4.59 -2.42
N MET A 27 11.77 3.44 -1.76
CA MET A 27 10.55 2.67 -1.70
C MET A 27 10.02 2.68 -0.27
N GLN A 28 8.80 3.17 -0.07
CA GLN A 28 8.10 3.04 1.20
C GLN A 28 7.19 1.81 1.17
N THR A 29 7.18 1.05 2.26
CA THR A 29 6.31 -0.11 2.43
C THR A 29 5.47 0.07 3.69
N MET A 30 4.16 -0.07 3.55
CA MET A 30 3.21 -0.04 4.65
C MET A 30 2.43 -1.36 4.68
N THR A 31 2.16 -1.87 5.88
CA THR A 31 1.23 -2.98 6.06
C THR A 31 0.01 -2.44 6.78
N TRP A 32 -1.16 -2.60 6.15
CA TRP A 32 -2.43 -2.14 6.67
C TRP A 32 -3.39 -3.32 6.81
N LYS A 33 -4.16 -3.33 7.88
CA LYS A 33 -5.18 -4.35 8.14
C LYS A 33 -6.54 -3.67 8.17
N PRO A 34 -7.47 -4.01 7.27
CA PRO A 34 -8.81 -3.46 7.31
C PRO A 34 -9.54 -3.86 8.59
N ALA A 35 -10.46 -3.00 9.01
CA ALA A 35 -11.34 -3.29 10.14
C ALA A 35 -12.27 -4.47 9.82
N PRO A 36 -12.63 -5.29 10.83
CA PRO A 36 -13.58 -6.38 10.65
C PRO A 36 -14.94 -5.80 10.22
N GLY A 37 -15.46 -6.24 9.07
CA GLY A 37 -16.73 -5.77 8.51
C GLY A 37 -16.61 -4.73 7.38
N MET A 38 -15.40 -4.30 7.01
CA MET A 38 -15.22 -3.51 5.79
C MET A 38 -15.54 -4.32 4.53
N THR A 39 -16.28 -3.71 3.61
CA THR A 39 -16.54 -4.26 2.28
C THR A 39 -15.33 -4.09 1.37
N GLU A 40 -15.18 -4.95 0.35
CA GLU A 40 -14.06 -4.86 -0.59
C GLU A 40 -14.00 -3.50 -1.30
N ARG A 41 -15.14 -2.90 -1.63
CA ARG A 41 -15.22 -1.54 -2.19
C ARG A 41 -14.69 -0.45 -1.25
N GLN A 42 -14.93 -0.56 0.05
CA GLN A 42 -14.38 0.40 1.02
C GLN A 42 -12.87 0.26 1.14
N ILE A 43 -12.38 -0.97 1.10
CA ILE A 43 -10.96 -1.28 1.13
C ILE A 43 -10.26 -0.72 -0.11
N GLU A 44 -10.80 -0.96 -1.30
CA GLU A 44 -10.27 -0.39 -2.55
C GLU A 44 -10.21 1.15 -2.48
N LYS A 45 -11.29 1.79 -2.01
CA LYS A 45 -11.35 3.24 -1.87
C LYS A 45 -10.33 3.80 -0.87
N GLU A 46 -10.02 3.09 0.21
CA GLU A 46 -8.95 3.48 1.14
C GLU A 46 -7.55 3.25 0.56
N LEU A 47 -7.37 2.19 -0.22
CA LEU A 47 -6.08 1.86 -0.85
C LEU A 47 -5.73 2.79 -2.03
N GLU A 48 -6.72 3.37 -2.68
CA GLU A 48 -6.56 4.35 -3.76
C GLU A 48 -6.41 5.80 -3.27
N ARG A 49 -6.54 6.05 -1.97
CA ARG A 49 -6.47 7.40 -1.38
C ARG A 49 -5.03 7.92 -1.28
#